data_AF-A0A6P0JSU1-F1
#
_entry.id   AF-A0A6P0JSU1-F1
#
_cell.length_a   1.000
_cell.length_b   1.000
_cell.length_c   1.000
_cell.angle_alpha   90.00
_cell.angle_beta   90.00
_cell.angle_gamma   90.00
#
_symmetry.space_group_name_H-M   'P 1'
#
loop_
_entity.id
_entity.type
_entity.pdbx_description
1 polymer ?
#
loop_
_entity_poly.entity_id
_entity_poly.type
_entity_poly.pdbx_seq_one_letter_code
_entity_poly.pdbx_strand_id
1 'polypeptide(L)'
;NEFDFPQGDENATNRYDGQGGVPIPSFFHRLLYAYDFSNFKILISNYFTGDSKILYHRQIRDRIRRVAPFLRLDQDPYITLINGRLHWIVDGYTSSDRYPYSEPFNQNINYIRNSVKVLIDAYDGTMQFFIVDSEDPVLQTYQRIFPDLFTANTEIPDAVKAHFRYPQDFFMIQAQMYLSYHMDNPDVFYNQEDLWKLPTQLYEGNEEVVEPYYIIMQLPQAESEEFMLILPFTPVNKDNMVAWMAARSDGEQYGTSLLYEFPKQQLVYGPKQIEARIDQNPTISQQLTLWSQEGSNVIRGDLLVIPINTSLLYVEPIYLRAEQGELPELRRVIVAYDEQVVMEETLDEALAVIFGDGLPSQEATEETQPTPTAPINNRLIQSALDTYQQAQEALQNGNWSEYGELTDQLEEILLQLNGETE
;
A
#
# COMPACT_ATOMS: atom_id res chain seq x y z
N ASN A 1 -30.53 8.65 -16.70
CA ASN A 1 -29.88 8.95 -15.40
C ASN A 1 -30.02 7.70 -14.58
N GLU A 2 -28.88 7.17 -14.17
CA GLU A 2 -28.73 5.97 -13.35
C GLU A 2 -28.54 6.41 -11.90
N PHE A 3 -28.99 5.59 -10.95
CA PHE A 3 -28.71 5.82 -9.54
C PHE A 3 -27.21 5.70 -9.27
N ASP A 4 -26.65 6.60 -8.47
CA ASP A 4 -25.24 6.57 -8.05
C ASP A 4 -25.12 6.20 -6.56
N PHE A 5 -25.49 7.11 -5.66
CA PHE A 5 -25.47 6.91 -4.21
C PHE A 5 -26.61 7.70 -3.53
N PRO A 6 -27.04 7.32 -2.30
CA PRO A 6 -28.05 8.07 -1.58
C PRO A 6 -27.46 9.39 -1.05
N GLN A 7 -28.16 10.50 -1.27
CA GLN A 7 -27.76 11.84 -0.84
C GLN A 7 -28.85 12.43 0.07
N GLY A 8 -28.78 12.11 1.36
CA GLY A 8 -29.81 12.48 2.33
C GLY A 8 -31.14 11.81 2.00
N ASP A 9 -32.20 12.61 1.80
CA ASP A 9 -33.53 12.15 1.38
C ASP A 9 -33.67 12.01 -0.14
N GLU A 10 -32.66 12.41 -0.93
CA GLU A 10 -32.64 12.32 -2.39
C GLU A 10 -31.65 11.26 -2.88
N ASN A 11 -31.73 10.91 -4.16
CA ASN A 11 -30.79 10.02 -4.82
C ASN A 11 -29.92 10.83 -5.78
N ALA A 12 -28.60 10.74 -5.61
CA ALA A 12 -27.68 11.22 -6.63
C ALA A 12 -27.84 10.37 -7.88
N THR A 13 -27.90 11.00 -9.05
CA THR A 13 -27.96 10.30 -10.33
C THR A 13 -26.79 10.66 -11.20
N ASN A 14 -26.24 9.66 -11.87
CA ASN A 14 -25.13 9.82 -12.80
C ASN A 14 -25.57 9.40 -14.21
N ARG A 15 -24.94 9.95 -15.24
CA ARG A 15 -25.08 9.48 -16.61
C ARG A 15 -23.70 9.07 -17.08
N TYR A 16 -23.54 7.77 -17.31
CA TYR A 16 -22.28 7.23 -17.81
C TYR A 16 -21.85 7.94 -19.10
N ASP A 17 -20.68 8.59 -19.05
CA ASP A 17 -20.06 9.31 -20.17
C ASP A 17 -18.70 8.71 -20.56
N GLY A 18 -18.35 7.56 -19.97
CA GLY A 18 -17.11 6.82 -20.26
C GLY A 18 -17.07 6.22 -21.67
N GLN A 19 -15.86 5.92 -22.12
CA GLN A 19 -15.61 5.40 -23.47
C GLN A 19 -16.00 3.91 -23.61
N GLY A 20 -16.07 3.19 -22.49
CA GLY A 20 -16.38 1.77 -22.44
C GLY A 20 -17.81 1.40 -22.87
N GLY A 21 -18.02 0.10 -23.07
CA GLY A 21 -19.30 -0.51 -23.41
C GLY A 21 -19.61 -0.54 -24.90
N VAL A 22 -20.43 -1.51 -25.31
CA VAL A 22 -20.85 -1.67 -26.70
C VAL A 22 -22.21 -1.00 -26.91
N PRO A 23 -22.36 -0.08 -27.87
CA PRO A 23 -23.63 0.59 -28.10
C PRO A 23 -24.70 -0.40 -28.61
N ILE A 24 -25.93 -0.24 -28.14
CA ILE A 24 -27.10 -1.06 -28.54
C ILE A 24 -28.22 -0.20 -29.16
N PRO A 25 -27.95 0.50 -30.27
CA PRO A 25 -28.82 1.56 -30.78
C PRO A 25 -30.12 1.04 -31.40
N SER A 26 -30.18 -0.25 -31.77
CA SER A 26 -31.32 -0.82 -32.49
C SER A 26 -31.83 -2.12 -31.88
N PHE A 27 -33.07 -2.46 -32.21
CA PHE A 27 -33.73 -3.69 -31.78
C PHE A 27 -32.93 -4.96 -32.15
N PHE A 28 -32.24 -4.96 -33.29
CA PHE A 28 -31.41 -6.09 -33.71
C PHE A 28 -30.23 -6.33 -32.76
N HIS A 29 -29.55 -5.28 -32.30
CA HIS A 29 -28.49 -5.42 -31.29
C HIS A 29 -29.05 -5.97 -29.97
N ARG A 30 -30.23 -5.48 -29.55
CA ARG A 30 -30.91 -5.98 -28.35
C ARG A 30 -31.29 -7.45 -28.48
N LEU A 31 -31.67 -7.91 -29.68
CA LEU A 31 -31.96 -9.34 -29.95
C LEU A 31 -30.70 -10.20 -29.83
N LEU A 32 -29.57 -9.76 -30.40
CA LEU A 32 -28.30 -10.49 -30.28
C LEU A 32 -27.87 -10.62 -28.81
N TYR A 33 -27.93 -9.53 -28.05
CA TYR A 33 -27.58 -9.58 -26.63
C TYR A 33 -28.60 -10.32 -25.78
N ALA A 34 -29.89 -10.27 -26.10
CA ALA A 34 -30.90 -11.09 -25.42
C ALA A 34 -30.64 -12.59 -25.60
N TYR A 35 -30.14 -12.99 -26.78
CA TYR A 35 -29.73 -14.36 -27.06
C TYR A 35 -28.43 -14.73 -26.30
N ASP A 36 -27.39 -13.90 -26.43
CA ASP A 36 -26.08 -14.13 -25.79
C ASP A 36 -26.17 -14.22 -24.25
N PHE A 37 -26.90 -13.29 -23.62
CA PHE A 37 -27.12 -13.29 -22.18
C PHE A 37 -28.28 -14.19 -21.73
N SER A 38 -28.96 -14.87 -22.65
CA SER A 38 -30.17 -15.67 -22.37
C SER A 38 -31.22 -14.89 -21.55
N ASN A 39 -31.36 -13.59 -21.83
CA ASN A 39 -32.18 -12.68 -21.05
C ASN A 39 -33.12 -11.86 -21.95
N PHE A 40 -34.37 -12.35 -22.05
CA PHE A 40 -35.40 -11.71 -22.87
C PHE A 40 -35.75 -10.28 -22.43
N LYS A 41 -35.47 -9.89 -21.17
CA LYS A 41 -35.72 -8.51 -20.69
C LYS A 41 -34.93 -7.47 -21.47
N ILE A 42 -33.77 -7.82 -22.03
CA ILE A 42 -32.96 -6.92 -22.87
C ILE A 42 -33.75 -6.46 -24.11
N LEU A 43 -34.62 -7.33 -24.64
CA LEU A 43 -35.39 -7.07 -25.84
C LEU A 43 -36.63 -6.19 -25.58
N ILE A 44 -37.35 -6.47 -24.49
CA ILE A 44 -38.68 -5.87 -24.19
C ILE A 44 -38.63 -4.67 -23.25
N SER A 45 -37.50 -4.40 -22.61
CA SER A 45 -37.37 -3.31 -21.64
C SER A 45 -37.38 -1.94 -22.33
N ASN A 46 -38.23 -1.05 -21.82
CA ASN A 46 -38.30 0.35 -22.24
C ASN A 46 -37.19 1.23 -21.62
N TYR A 47 -36.37 0.67 -20.72
CA TYR A 47 -35.25 1.41 -20.11
C TYR A 47 -34.09 1.66 -21.09
N PHE A 48 -33.98 0.86 -22.15
CA PHE A 48 -32.93 1.03 -23.14
C PHE A 48 -33.33 2.07 -24.19
N THR A 49 -32.44 3.04 -24.44
CA THR A 49 -32.58 4.07 -25.48
C THR A 49 -31.61 3.80 -26.64
N GLY A 50 -31.56 4.69 -27.64
CA GLY A 50 -30.58 4.60 -28.72
C GLY A 50 -29.14 4.84 -28.26
N ASP A 51 -28.96 5.55 -27.15
CA ASP A 51 -27.66 5.90 -26.57
C ASP A 51 -27.18 4.85 -25.54
N SER A 52 -27.98 3.82 -25.29
CA SER A 52 -27.63 2.80 -24.31
C SER A 52 -26.40 2.00 -24.76
N LYS A 53 -25.51 1.74 -23.82
CA LYS A 53 -24.37 0.83 -23.97
C LYS A 53 -24.55 -0.36 -23.05
N ILE A 54 -24.04 -1.51 -23.46
CA ILE A 54 -23.95 -2.70 -22.61
C ILE A 54 -22.51 -2.90 -22.16
N LEU A 55 -22.33 -3.03 -20.84
CA LEU A 55 -21.04 -3.30 -20.21
C LEU A 55 -20.99 -4.78 -19.82
N TYR A 56 -20.04 -5.50 -20.41
CA TYR A 56 -19.78 -6.91 -20.12
C TYR A 56 -18.28 -7.15 -19.99
N HIS A 57 -17.88 -8.30 -19.43
CA HIS A 57 -16.51 -8.57 -18.98
C HIS A 57 -15.98 -7.45 -18.07
N ARG A 58 -16.70 -7.23 -16.96
CA ARG A 58 -16.36 -6.19 -15.96
C ARG A 58 -15.26 -6.64 -15.00
N GLN A 59 -15.07 -7.95 -14.84
CA GLN A 59 -14.00 -8.50 -14.02
C GLN A 59 -12.64 -8.17 -14.64
N ILE A 60 -11.76 -7.59 -13.83
CA ILE A 60 -10.46 -7.03 -14.24
C ILE A 60 -9.61 -8.08 -14.96
N ARG A 61 -9.30 -9.18 -14.25
CA ARG A 61 -8.46 -10.26 -14.78
C ARG A 61 -9.07 -10.90 -16.02
N ASP A 62 -10.40 -11.04 -16.03
CA ASP A 62 -11.10 -11.60 -17.18
C ASP A 62 -10.92 -10.73 -18.42
N ARG A 63 -11.12 -9.43 -18.30
CA ARG A 63 -10.96 -8.49 -19.41
C ARG A 63 -9.54 -8.52 -19.98
N ILE A 64 -8.53 -8.49 -19.12
CA ILE A 64 -7.13 -8.57 -19.54
C ILE A 64 -6.89 -9.87 -20.31
N ARG A 65 -7.33 -11.02 -19.78
CA ARG A 65 -7.16 -12.33 -20.45
C ARG A 65 -7.83 -12.41 -21.82
N ARG A 66 -8.90 -11.64 -22.09
CA ARG A 66 -9.50 -11.60 -23.44
C ARG A 66 -8.64 -10.83 -24.43
N VAL A 67 -7.92 -9.80 -23.98
CA VAL A 67 -7.07 -8.95 -24.84
C VAL A 67 -5.66 -9.51 -24.98
N ALA A 68 -5.06 -9.96 -23.87
CA ALA A 68 -3.71 -10.49 -23.81
C ALA A 68 -3.69 -11.87 -23.12
N PRO A 69 -4.26 -12.93 -23.73
CA PRO A 69 -4.35 -14.27 -23.13
C PRO A 69 -2.99 -14.94 -22.90
N PHE A 70 -1.94 -14.43 -23.53
CA PHE A 70 -0.57 -14.92 -23.42
C PHE A 70 0.17 -14.38 -22.18
N LEU A 71 -0.38 -13.36 -21.51
CA LEU A 71 0.15 -12.88 -20.24
C LEU A 71 -0.47 -13.68 -19.09
N ARG A 72 0.38 -14.22 -18.23
CA ARG A 72 -0.07 -14.79 -16.95
C ARG A 72 -0.23 -13.63 -15.96
N LEU A 73 -1.38 -13.54 -15.32
CA LEU A 73 -1.70 -12.40 -14.45
C LEU A 73 -1.47 -12.75 -13.00
N ASP A 74 -0.90 -11.80 -12.26
CA ASP A 74 -0.82 -11.84 -10.80
C ASP A 74 -2.20 -12.03 -10.16
N GLN A 75 -2.18 -12.60 -8.96
CA GLN A 75 -3.38 -12.93 -8.20
C GLN A 75 -3.98 -11.75 -7.46
N ASP A 76 -3.19 -10.72 -7.15
CA ASP A 76 -3.58 -9.56 -6.34
C ASP A 76 -3.54 -8.23 -7.14
N PRO A 77 -4.55 -7.95 -7.99
CA PRO A 77 -4.83 -6.62 -8.51
C PRO A 77 -5.03 -5.60 -7.39
N TYR A 78 -4.40 -4.43 -7.51
CA TYR A 78 -4.53 -3.36 -6.52
C TYR A 78 -5.07 -2.08 -7.15
N ILE A 79 -5.79 -1.31 -6.34
CA ILE A 79 -6.39 -0.04 -6.76
C ILE A 79 -5.52 1.14 -6.33
N THR A 80 -5.45 2.14 -7.18
CA THR A 80 -4.62 3.35 -7.00
C THR A 80 -5.42 4.59 -7.37
N LEU A 81 -5.12 5.72 -6.73
CA LEU A 81 -5.73 7.00 -7.05
C LEU A 81 -4.73 7.84 -7.85
N ILE A 82 -4.90 7.87 -9.17
CA ILE A 82 -4.02 8.58 -10.10
C ILE A 82 -4.79 9.74 -10.71
N ASN A 83 -4.32 10.97 -10.48
CA ASN A 83 -4.94 12.20 -10.99
C ASN A 83 -6.45 12.31 -10.65
N GLY A 84 -6.83 11.94 -9.42
CA GLY A 84 -8.22 11.99 -8.96
C GLY A 84 -9.13 10.89 -9.52
N ARG A 85 -8.58 9.90 -10.23
CA ARG A 85 -9.31 8.76 -10.77
C ARG A 85 -8.78 7.45 -10.23
N LEU A 86 -9.70 6.54 -9.94
CA LEU A 86 -9.37 5.19 -9.51
C LEU A 86 -8.92 4.35 -10.69
N HIS A 87 -7.74 3.74 -10.56
CA HIS A 87 -7.21 2.82 -11.54
C HIS A 87 -6.77 1.52 -10.87
N TRP A 88 -7.08 0.41 -11.51
CA TRP A 88 -6.54 -0.89 -11.14
C TRP A 88 -5.20 -1.10 -11.83
N ILE A 89 -4.21 -1.59 -11.09
CA ILE A 89 -2.95 -2.07 -11.64
C ILE A 89 -2.88 -3.58 -11.45
N VAL A 90 -2.49 -4.28 -12.51
CA VAL A 90 -2.30 -5.73 -12.51
C VAL A 90 -0.96 -6.07 -13.13
N ASP A 91 -0.17 -6.87 -12.41
CA ASP A 91 1.07 -7.40 -12.91
C ASP A 91 0.83 -8.52 -13.94
N GLY A 92 1.50 -8.40 -15.09
CA GLY A 92 1.43 -9.29 -16.23
C GLY A 92 2.78 -9.93 -16.50
N TYR A 93 2.83 -11.24 -16.35
CA TYR A 93 4.02 -12.06 -16.54
C TYR A 93 4.08 -12.65 -17.93
N THR A 94 5.24 -12.57 -18.57
CA THR A 94 5.58 -13.56 -19.59
C THR A 94 6.06 -14.82 -18.88
N SER A 95 5.70 -15.98 -19.43
CA SER A 95 6.11 -17.26 -18.86
C SER A 95 6.26 -18.32 -19.93
N SER A 96 7.09 -19.33 -19.65
CA SER A 96 7.27 -20.50 -20.51
C SER A 96 7.59 -21.73 -19.67
N ASP A 97 7.24 -22.91 -20.20
CA ASP A 97 7.60 -24.24 -19.70
C ASP A 97 8.77 -24.86 -20.50
N ARG A 98 9.31 -24.15 -21.48
CA ARG A 98 10.28 -24.65 -22.47
C ARG A 98 11.52 -23.78 -22.62
N TYR A 99 11.80 -22.92 -21.65
CA TYR A 99 13.00 -22.09 -21.70
C TYR A 99 14.26 -22.96 -21.49
N PRO A 100 15.25 -22.90 -22.38
CA PRO A 100 16.39 -23.81 -22.32
C PRO A 100 17.27 -23.52 -21.09
N TYR A 101 17.89 -24.57 -20.54
CA TYR A 101 18.82 -24.48 -19.41
C TYR A 101 18.24 -23.81 -18.14
N SER A 102 16.93 -23.97 -17.92
CA SER A 102 16.26 -23.43 -16.75
C SER A 102 15.54 -24.50 -15.94
N GLU A 103 15.64 -24.40 -14.62
CA GLU A 103 15.03 -25.34 -13.67
C GLU A 103 13.50 -25.19 -13.69
N PRO A 104 12.74 -26.29 -13.85
CA PRO A 104 11.29 -26.25 -13.76
C PRO A 104 10.80 -25.97 -12.33
N PHE A 105 9.92 -25.00 -12.20
CA PHE A 105 9.16 -24.71 -10.99
C PHE A 105 7.74 -25.28 -11.10
N ASN A 106 7.35 -26.10 -10.11
CA ASN A 106 6.05 -26.80 -10.04
C ASN A 106 5.64 -27.53 -11.33
N GLN A 107 6.63 -28.00 -12.12
CA GLN A 107 6.47 -28.71 -13.40
C GLN A 107 5.67 -27.96 -14.49
N ASN A 108 5.36 -26.67 -14.28
CA ASN A 108 4.45 -25.91 -15.13
C ASN A 108 5.08 -24.66 -15.75
N ILE A 109 6.13 -24.13 -15.14
CA ILE A 109 6.91 -23.00 -15.65
C ILE A 109 8.38 -23.26 -15.39
N ASN A 110 9.24 -22.85 -16.31
CA ASN A 110 10.68 -22.77 -16.08
C ASN A 110 11.25 -21.41 -16.52
N TYR A 111 10.38 -20.46 -16.86
CA TYR A 111 10.71 -19.08 -17.15
C TYR A 111 9.55 -18.20 -16.74
N ILE A 112 9.87 -17.09 -16.09
CA ILE A 112 8.92 -16.05 -15.71
C ILE A 112 9.63 -14.70 -15.61
N ARG A 113 8.99 -13.63 -16.08
CA ARG A 113 9.43 -12.25 -15.91
C ARG A 113 8.24 -11.35 -15.60
N ASN A 114 8.41 -10.36 -14.71
CA ASN A 114 7.47 -9.25 -14.55
C ASN A 114 7.70 -8.24 -15.67
N SER A 115 7.08 -8.51 -16.82
CA SER A 115 7.39 -7.79 -18.04
C SER A 115 6.43 -6.65 -18.33
N VAL A 116 5.18 -6.76 -17.86
CA VAL A 116 4.11 -5.81 -18.17
C VAL A 116 3.33 -5.45 -16.92
N LYS A 117 2.96 -4.18 -16.77
CA LYS A 117 1.92 -3.74 -15.84
C LYS A 117 0.73 -3.22 -16.61
N VAL A 118 -0.46 -3.69 -16.26
CA VAL A 118 -1.70 -3.31 -16.92
C VAL A 118 -2.44 -2.31 -16.05
N LEU A 119 -2.60 -1.09 -16.53
CA LEU A 119 -3.40 -0.05 -15.89
C LEU A 119 -4.82 -0.08 -16.47
N ILE A 120 -5.83 -0.04 -15.61
CA ILE A 120 -7.24 -0.11 -16.01
C ILE A 120 -8.02 0.98 -15.30
N ASP A 121 -8.62 1.88 -16.07
CA ASP A 121 -9.52 2.90 -15.52
C ASP A 121 -10.75 2.21 -14.89
N ALA A 122 -11.00 2.46 -13.60
CA ALA A 122 -12.09 1.80 -12.88
C ALA A 122 -13.49 2.28 -13.31
N TYR A 123 -13.58 3.44 -13.95
CA TYR A 123 -14.83 4.04 -14.43
C TYR A 123 -15.26 3.44 -15.77
N ASP A 124 -14.37 3.38 -16.76
CA ASP A 124 -14.72 2.91 -18.12
C ASP A 124 -14.05 1.62 -18.59
N GLY A 125 -13.06 1.13 -17.85
CA GLY A 125 -12.36 -0.12 -18.14
C GLY A 125 -11.40 -0.02 -19.32
N THR A 126 -10.98 1.19 -19.71
CA THR A 126 -9.89 1.41 -20.67
C THR A 126 -8.61 0.80 -20.11
N MET A 127 -7.85 0.07 -20.94
CA MET A 127 -6.64 -0.66 -20.51
C MET A 127 -5.40 -0.11 -21.22
N GLN A 128 -4.31 0.04 -20.49
CA GLN A 128 -2.99 0.39 -21.00
C GLN A 128 -1.98 -0.65 -20.52
N PHE A 129 -1.16 -1.18 -21.42
CA PHE A 129 -0.18 -2.22 -21.12
C PHE A 129 1.22 -1.62 -21.14
N PHE A 130 1.78 -1.34 -19.97
CA PHE A 130 3.09 -0.73 -19.84
C PHE A 130 4.20 -1.78 -19.77
N ILE A 131 5.21 -1.64 -20.61
CA ILE A 131 6.41 -2.47 -20.57
C ILE A 131 7.27 -2.05 -19.38
N VAL A 132 7.59 -3.00 -18.50
CA VAL A 132 8.46 -2.80 -17.34
C VAL A 132 9.84 -3.39 -17.60
N ASP A 133 9.92 -4.67 -18.01
CA ASP A 133 11.16 -5.35 -18.40
C ASP A 133 11.30 -5.34 -19.94
N SER A 134 12.05 -4.38 -20.48
CA SER A 134 12.33 -4.31 -21.93
C SER A 134 13.36 -5.33 -22.42
N GLU A 135 14.09 -5.98 -21.50
CA GLU A 135 15.10 -6.98 -21.84
C GLU A 135 14.51 -8.37 -22.01
N ASP A 136 13.25 -8.57 -21.62
CA ASP A 136 12.54 -9.84 -21.76
C ASP A 136 12.40 -10.28 -23.25
N PRO A 137 13.07 -11.37 -23.67
CA PRO A 137 13.01 -11.86 -25.05
C PRO A 137 11.61 -12.38 -25.47
N VAL A 138 10.83 -12.91 -24.52
CA VAL A 138 9.46 -13.39 -24.76
C VAL A 138 8.55 -12.19 -25.01
N LEU A 139 8.64 -11.15 -24.18
CA LEU A 139 7.87 -9.92 -24.38
C LEU A 139 8.24 -9.24 -25.71
N GLN A 140 9.53 -9.12 -26.03
CA GLN A 140 9.97 -8.55 -27.32
C GLN A 140 9.37 -9.28 -28.53
N THR A 141 9.08 -10.58 -28.41
CA THR A 141 8.40 -11.34 -29.46
C THR A 141 6.94 -10.92 -29.58
N TYR A 142 6.21 -10.82 -28.46
CA TYR A 142 4.83 -10.34 -28.45
C TYR A 142 4.71 -8.89 -28.92
N GLN A 143 5.66 -8.03 -28.58
CA GLN A 143 5.70 -6.64 -29.04
C GLN A 143 5.79 -6.54 -30.58
N ARG A 144 6.54 -7.44 -31.24
CA ARG A 144 6.61 -7.50 -32.70
C ARG A 144 5.30 -7.99 -33.34
N ILE A 145 4.55 -8.85 -32.65
CA ILE A 145 3.25 -9.37 -33.12
C ILE A 145 2.14 -8.34 -32.92
N PHE A 146 2.16 -7.62 -31.80
CA PHE A 146 1.14 -6.66 -31.37
C PHE A 146 1.77 -5.29 -31.07
N PRO A 147 2.22 -4.53 -32.09
CA PRO A 147 2.96 -3.28 -31.89
C PRO A 147 2.14 -2.19 -31.19
N ASP A 148 0.82 -2.17 -31.38
CA ASP A 148 -0.07 -1.15 -30.84
C ASP A 148 -0.60 -1.48 -29.43
N LEU A 149 -0.33 -2.68 -28.92
CA LEU A 149 -0.85 -3.13 -27.62
C LEU A 149 -0.06 -2.55 -26.45
N PHE A 150 1.26 -2.39 -26.61
CA PHE A 150 2.17 -2.09 -25.51
C PHE A 150 2.69 -0.65 -25.58
N THR A 151 2.78 -0.02 -24.42
CA THR A 151 3.37 1.29 -24.20
C THR A 151 4.78 1.14 -23.62
N ALA A 152 5.74 1.87 -24.17
CA ALA A 152 7.15 1.74 -23.76
C ALA A 152 7.39 2.25 -22.33
N ASN A 153 8.41 1.71 -21.65
CA ASN A 153 8.76 2.12 -20.28
C ASN A 153 9.02 3.64 -20.16
N THR A 154 9.63 4.23 -21.19
CA THR A 154 9.91 5.68 -21.24
C THR A 154 8.66 6.55 -21.36
N GLU A 155 7.52 5.98 -21.76
CA GLU A 155 6.25 6.70 -21.95
C GLU A 155 5.29 6.52 -20.77
N ILE A 156 5.66 5.72 -19.77
CA ILE A 156 4.84 5.55 -18.57
C ILE A 156 4.88 6.86 -17.77
N PRO A 157 3.71 7.48 -17.47
CA PRO A 157 3.64 8.68 -16.66
C PRO A 157 4.22 8.46 -15.25
N ASP A 158 4.91 9.46 -14.70
CA ASP A 158 5.53 9.37 -13.36
C ASP A 158 4.49 9.10 -12.27
N ALA A 159 3.30 9.70 -12.38
CA ALA A 159 2.18 9.44 -11.47
C ALA A 159 1.72 7.98 -11.48
N VAL A 160 1.89 7.25 -12.59
CA VAL A 160 1.58 5.81 -12.67
C VAL A 160 2.74 5.00 -12.10
N LYS A 161 3.98 5.34 -12.47
CA LYS A 161 5.20 4.68 -11.95
C LYS A 161 5.31 4.75 -10.43
N ALA A 162 4.93 5.87 -9.83
CA ALA A 162 4.96 6.07 -8.38
C ALA A 162 4.08 5.09 -7.59
N HIS A 163 3.14 4.41 -8.25
CA HIS A 163 2.31 3.38 -7.62
C HIS A 163 2.73 1.95 -7.97
N PHE A 164 3.83 1.76 -8.72
CA PHE A 164 4.30 0.42 -9.02
C PHE A 164 4.85 -0.25 -7.77
N ARG A 165 4.30 -1.41 -7.44
CA ARG A 165 4.85 -2.32 -6.43
C ARG A 165 5.53 -3.52 -7.06
N TYR A 166 6.55 -4.06 -6.40
CA TYR A 166 7.15 -5.31 -6.84
C TYR A 166 6.18 -6.47 -6.59
N PRO A 167 5.88 -7.31 -7.59
CA PRO A 167 4.88 -8.38 -7.51
C PRO A 167 5.14 -9.46 -6.45
N GLN A 168 4.11 -9.86 -5.71
CA GLN A 168 4.18 -10.93 -4.71
C GLN A 168 4.33 -12.33 -5.32
N ASP A 169 3.55 -12.70 -6.35
CA ASP A 169 3.64 -14.06 -6.94
C ASP A 169 5.04 -14.31 -7.54
N PHE A 170 5.59 -13.32 -8.24
CA PHE A 170 6.92 -13.42 -8.85
C PHE A 170 8.02 -13.46 -7.79
N PHE A 171 7.94 -12.62 -6.76
CA PHE A 171 8.87 -12.64 -5.63
C PHE A 171 8.84 -13.98 -4.89
N MET A 172 7.65 -14.55 -4.67
CA MET A 172 7.49 -15.85 -4.03
C MET A 172 8.18 -16.96 -4.82
N ILE A 173 8.04 -16.97 -6.16
CA ILE A 173 8.75 -17.93 -7.01
C ILE A 173 10.27 -17.78 -6.86
N GLN A 174 10.77 -16.54 -6.88
CA GLN A 174 12.20 -16.27 -6.68
C GLN A 174 12.68 -16.77 -5.32
N ALA A 175 11.95 -16.46 -4.24
CA ALA A 175 12.27 -16.89 -2.90
C ALA A 175 12.29 -18.42 -2.75
N GLN A 176 11.29 -19.12 -3.33
CA GLN A 176 11.23 -20.58 -3.28
C GLN A 176 12.37 -21.25 -4.04
N MET A 177 12.76 -20.70 -5.19
CA MET A 177 13.96 -21.17 -5.90
C MET A 177 15.21 -20.91 -5.05
N TYR A 178 15.30 -19.76 -4.41
CA TYR A 178 16.47 -19.36 -3.64
C TYR A 178 16.73 -20.22 -2.38
N LEU A 179 15.72 -20.94 -1.89
CA LEU A 179 15.85 -21.88 -0.76
C LEU A 179 16.99 -22.90 -0.92
N SER A 180 17.29 -23.29 -2.16
CA SER A 180 18.42 -24.18 -2.49
C SER A 180 19.54 -23.48 -3.26
N TYR A 181 19.21 -22.54 -4.14
CA TYR A 181 20.16 -21.91 -5.06
C TYR A 181 21.06 -20.84 -4.43
N HIS A 182 20.88 -20.51 -3.14
CA HIS A 182 21.86 -19.71 -2.39
C HIS A 182 23.17 -20.49 -2.11
N MET A 183 23.14 -21.82 -2.21
CA MET A 183 24.32 -22.66 -2.00
C MET A 183 25.19 -22.70 -3.26
N ASP A 184 26.24 -21.86 -3.29
CA ASP A 184 27.16 -21.78 -4.42
C ASP A 184 28.16 -22.96 -4.51
N ASN A 185 28.44 -23.64 -3.39
CA ASN A 185 29.38 -24.77 -3.36
C ASN A 185 28.70 -26.04 -3.88
N PRO A 186 29.22 -26.68 -4.95
CA PRO A 186 28.58 -27.87 -5.55
C PRO A 186 28.43 -29.06 -4.60
N ASP A 187 29.39 -29.29 -3.70
CA ASP A 187 29.33 -30.41 -2.75
C ASP A 187 28.24 -30.16 -1.70
N VAL A 188 28.16 -28.93 -1.19
CA VAL A 188 27.12 -28.48 -0.23
C VAL A 188 25.74 -28.55 -0.87
N PHE A 189 25.62 -28.08 -2.12
CA PHE A 189 24.38 -28.13 -2.89
C PHE A 189 23.92 -29.56 -3.17
N TYR A 190 24.85 -30.43 -3.61
CA TYR A 190 24.55 -31.84 -3.89
C TYR A 190 24.09 -32.60 -2.64
N ASN A 191 24.73 -32.33 -1.50
CA ASN A 191 24.38 -32.94 -0.22
C ASN A 191 23.21 -32.25 0.51
N GLN A 192 22.74 -31.10 0.00
CA GLN A 192 21.65 -30.33 0.59
C GLN A 192 21.92 -29.91 2.06
N GLU A 193 23.17 -29.56 2.36
CA GLU A 193 23.62 -29.35 3.75
C GLU A 193 23.08 -28.06 4.41
N ASP A 194 22.79 -27.01 3.62
CA ASP A 194 22.28 -25.72 4.11
C ASP A 194 20.89 -25.40 3.51
N LEU A 195 20.01 -26.39 3.38
CA LEU A 195 18.66 -26.14 2.86
C LEU A 195 17.86 -25.21 3.76
N TRP A 196 17.24 -24.20 3.14
CA TRP A 196 16.29 -23.31 3.78
C TRP A 196 14.85 -23.73 3.51
N LYS A 197 13.93 -23.21 4.33
CA LYS A 197 12.48 -23.29 4.17
C LYS A 197 11.89 -21.90 4.41
N LEU A 198 10.70 -21.68 3.85
CA LEU A 198 9.87 -20.56 4.26
C LEU A 198 9.43 -20.77 5.72
N PRO A 199 9.53 -19.74 6.58
CA PRO A 199 9.07 -19.85 7.95
C PRO A 199 7.56 -20.04 7.99
N THR A 200 7.09 -20.62 9.10
CA THR A 200 5.67 -20.71 9.40
C THR A 200 5.32 -19.76 10.55
N GLN A 201 4.05 -19.36 10.60
CA GLN A 201 3.43 -18.57 11.66
C GLN A 201 2.12 -19.23 12.12
N LEU A 202 1.58 -18.78 13.25
CA LEU A 202 0.28 -19.19 13.76
C LEU A 202 -0.77 -18.15 13.34
N TYR A 203 -1.57 -18.47 12.33
CA TYR A 203 -2.63 -17.59 11.83
C TYR A 203 -4.01 -18.20 12.13
N GLU A 204 -4.86 -17.47 12.86
CA GLU A 204 -6.18 -17.95 13.33
C GLU A 204 -6.15 -19.36 13.97
N GLY A 205 -5.05 -19.70 14.66
CA GLY A 205 -4.85 -21.00 15.33
C GLY A 205 -4.38 -22.14 14.41
N ASN A 206 -4.13 -21.87 13.13
CA ASN A 206 -3.54 -22.80 12.18
C ASN A 206 -2.09 -22.44 11.88
N GLU A 207 -1.25 -23.45 11.62
CA GLU A 207 0.11 -23.22 11.16
C GLU A 207 0.10 -22.96 9.65
N GLU A 208 0.55 -21.77 9.26
CA GLU A 208 0.57 -21.31 7.87
C GLU A 208 1.96 -20.82 7.48
N VAL A 209 2.28 -20.84 6.19
CA VAL A 209 3.56 -20.31 5.66
C VAL A 209 3.47 -18.79 5.65
N VAL A 210 4.53 -18.12 6.11
CA VAL A 210 4.61 -16.66 6.05
C VAL A 210 4.60 -16.19 4.59
N GLU A 211 3.67 -15.30 4.26
CA GLU A 211 3.62 -14.64 2.96
C GLU A 211 4.50 -13.37 2.94
N PRO A 212 5.05 -12.99 1.77
CA PRO A 212 5.75 -11.73 1.62
C PRO A 212 4.82 -10.56 1.90
N TYR A 213 5.29 -9.60 2.70
CA TYR A 213 4.53 -8.41 3.06
C TYR A 213 5.26 -7.15 2.64
N TYR A 214 4.47 -6.13 2.27
CA TYR A 214 5.00 -4.83 1.91
C TYR A 214 5.26 -3.98 3.15
N ILE A 215 6.37 -3.25 3.15
CA ILE A 215 6.75 -2.34 4.22
C ILE A 215 7.46 -1.12 3.66
N ILE A 216 7.28 0.02 4.32
CA ILE A 216 8.08 1.21 4.09
C ILE A 216 9.14 1.25 5.20
N MET A 217 10.41 1.21 4.83
CA MET A 217 11.50 1.35 5.78
C MET A 217 12.76 1.88 5.10
N GLN A 218 13.67 2.43 5.89
CA GLN A 218 14.99 2.83 5.41
C GLN A 218 15.99 1.67 5.57
N LEU A 219 16.59 1.25 4.47
CA LEU A 219 17.71 0.31 4.52
C LEU A 219 18.96 0.99 5.12
N PRO A 220 19.85 0.26 5.82
CA PRO A 220 21.04 0.86 6.44
C PRO A 220 21.97 1.63 5.48
N GLN A 221 21.92 1.31 4.19
CA GLN A 221 22.74 1.95 3.14
C GLN A 221 21.95 2.93 2.27
N ALA A 222 20.63 3.06 2.48
CA ALA A 222 19.77 3.94 1.70
C ALA A 222 19.67 5.32 2.35
N GLU A 223 19.57 6.37 1.52
CA GLU A 223 19.46 7.76 1.98
C GLU A 223 18.03 8.13 2.41
N SER A 224 17.02 7.40 1.94
CA SER A 224 15.60 7.62 2.23
C SER A 224 14.87 6.32 2.51
N GLU A 225 13.66 6.44 3.06
CA GLU A 225 12.70 5.34 3.16
C GLU A 225 12.30 4.84 1.77
N GLU A 226 12.04 3.54 1.68
CA GLU A 226 11.61 2.88 0.45
C GLU A 226 10.52 1.86 0.73
N PHE A 227 9.60 1.76 -0.22
CA PHE A 227 8.58 0.73 -0.29
C PHE A 227 9.17 -0.57 -0.84
N MET A 228 9.11 -1.62 -0.03
CA MET A 228 9.74 -2.89 -0.32
C MET A 228 8.82 -4.06 0.01
N LEU A 229 9.02 -5.18 -0.68
CA LEU A 229 8.41 -6.46 -0.36
C LEU A 229 9.45 -7.32 0.36
N ILE A 230 9.14 -7.85 1.55
CA ILE A 230 10.09 -8.57 2.39
C ILE A 230 9.61 -9.98 2.71
N LEU A 231 10.54 -10.94 2.84
CA LEU A 231 10.27 -12.29 3.31
C LEU A 231 11.45 -12.87 4.11
N PRO A 232 11.25 -13.35 5.35
CA PRO A 232 12.27 -14.05 6.13
C PRO A 232 12.49 -15.51 5.69
N PHE A 233 13.64 -16.09 6.07
CA PHE A 233 14.01 -17.48 5.86
C PHE A 233 14.50 -18.17 7.12
N THR A 234 14.22 -19.48 7.20
CA THR A 234 14.67 -20.36 8.28
C THR A 234 15.30 -21.63 7.69
N PRO A 235 16.24 -22.32 8.38
CA PRO A 235 16.74 -23.62 7.94
C PRO A 235 15.65 -24.70 8.02
N VAL A 236 15.72 -25.75 7.22
CA VAL A 236 14.71 -26.84 7.25
C VAL A 236 14.52 -27.44 8.67
N ASN A 237 15.62 -27.58 9.42
CA ASN A 237 15.64 -28.27 10.72
C ASN A 237 15.61 -27.33 11.93
N LYS A 238 15.42 -26.02 11.74
CA LYS A 238 15.41 -25.04 12.83
C LYS A 238 14.39 -23.94 12.56
N ASP A 239 13.89 -23.32 13.62
CA ASP A 239 12.92 -22.22 13.49
C ASP A 239 13.54 -20.84 13.76
N ASN A 240 14.85 -20.77 13.98
CA ASN A 240 15.57 -19.50 14.04
C ASN A 240 15.81 -18.96 12.62
N MET A 241 15.68 -17.65 12.42
CA MET A 241 15.95 -17.04 11.14
C MET A 241 17.43 -17.08 10.81
N VAL A 242 17.71 -17.17 9.51
CA VAL A 242 19.08 -17.12 8.96
C VAL A 242 19.24 -16.03 7.91
N ALA A 243 18.15 -15.60 7.28
CA ALA A 243 18.18 -14.50 6.34
C ALA A 243 16.81 -13.85 6.20
N TRP A 244 16.79 -12.72 5.50
CA TRP A 244 15.60 -12.18 4.86
C TRP A 244 15.96 -11.67 3.47
N MET A 245 15.00 -11.73 2.55
CA MET A 245 15.11 -11.16 1.22
C MET A 245 14.13 -9.99 1.10
N ALA A 246 14.53 -8.97 0.36
CA ALA A 246 13.65 -7.88 -0.03
C ALA A 246 13.71 -7.63 -1.53
N ALA A 247 12.62 -7.09 -2.08
CA ALA A 247 12.58 -6.53 -3.42
C ALA A 247 12.07 -5.09 -3.35
N ARG A 248 12.79 -4.17 -3.99
CA ARG A 248 12.52 -2.74 -3.94
C ARG A 248 11.48 -2.35 -4.99
N SER A 249 10.56 -1.47 -4.61
CA SER A 249 9.48 -0.99 -5.48
C SER A 249 9.67 0.44 -5.97
N ASP A 250 10.68 1.16 -5.48
CA ASP A 250 10.77 2.61 -5.71
C ASP A 250 11.84 3.01 -6.72
N GLY A 251 11.48 4.00 -7.55
CA GLY A 251 12.39 4.76 -8.39
C GLY A 251 13.29 3.91 -9.29
N GLU A 252 14.56 4.31 -9.39
CA GLU A 252 15.58 3.61 -10.18
C GLU A 252 15.93 2.22 -9.62
N GLN A 253 15.55 1.96 -8.38
CA GLN A 253 15.83 0.72 -7.68
C GLN A 253 14.72 -0.32 -7.84
N TYR A 254 13.62 0.04 -8.52
CA TYR A 254 12.52 -0.86 -8.82
C TYR A 254 13.04 -2.18 -9.41
N GLY A 255 12.66 -3.29 -8.78
CA GLY A 255 12.99 -4.63 -9.23
C GLY A 255 14.37 -5.14 -8.82
N THR A 256 15.14 -4.36 -8.07
CA THR A 256 16.35 -4.87 -7.42
C THR A 256 15.99 -5.66 -6.17
N SER A 257 16.59 -6.85 -6.04
CA SER A 257 16.43 -7.72 -4.88
C SER A 257 17.69 -7.68 -4.01
N LEU A 258 17.49 -7.77 -2.70
CA LEU A 258 18.53 -7.79 -1.68
C LEU A 258 18.34 -9.03 -0.81
N LEU A 259 19.45 -9.61 -0.35
CA LEU A 259 19.46 -10.66 0.66
C LEU A 259 20.34 -10.20 1.81
N TYR A 260 19.81 -10.30 3.02
CA TYR A 260 20.55 -10.06 4.24
C TYR A 260 20.63 -11.35 5.03
N GLU A 261 21.84 -11.84 5.22
CA GLU A 261 22.13 -13.03 6.00
C GLU A 261 22.51 -12.65 7.43
N PHE A 262 21.93 -13.36 8.39
CA PHE A 262 22.26 -13.21 9.80
C PHE A 262 23.51 -14.04 10.16
N PRO A 263 24.37 -13.55 11.06
CA PRO A 263 25.53 -14.30 11.51
C PRO A 263 25.14 -15.65 12.14
N LYS A 264 25.79 -16.74 11.72
CA LYS A 264 25.51 -18.11 12.24
C LYS A 264 25.74 -18.25 13.76
N GLN A 265 26.43 -17.31 14.40
CA GLN A 265 26.69 -17.29 15.84
C GLN A 265 25.59 -16.62 16.67
N GLN A 266 24.70 -15.85 16.05
CA GLN A 266 23.62 -15.15 16.75
C GLN A 266 22.32 -15.94 16.62
N LEU A 267 21.62 -16.12 17.74
CA LEU A 267 20.27 -16.67 17.71
C LEU A 267 19.31 -15.54 17.30
N VAL A 268 18.69 -15.70 16.14
CA VAL A 268 17.68 -14.78 15.63
C VAL A 268 16.33 -15.50 15.63
N TYR A 269 15.39 -15.06 16.46
CA TYR A 269 14.09 -15.74 16.59
C TYR A 269 13.30 -15.69 15.28
N GLY A 270 12.76 -16.82 14.82
CA GLY A 270 11.84 -16.81 13.68
C GLY A 270 10.39 -16.55 14.05
N PRO A 271 9.52 -16.30 13.05
CA PRO A 271 8.10 -16.02 13.26
C PRO A 271 7.43 -17.00 14.21
N LYS A 272 7.50 -18.32 13.93
CA LYS A 272 6.98 -19.38 14.82
C LYS A 272 7.46 -19.30 16.27
N GLN A 273 8.69 -18.86 16.51
CA GLN A 273 9.24 -18.77 17.86
C GLN A 273 8.70 -17.53 18.60
N ILE A 274 8.48 -16.43 17.89
CA ILE A 274 7.86 -15.22 18.44
C ILE A 274 6.38 -15.48 18.74
N GLU A 275 5.67 -16.12 17.82
CA GLU A 275 4.30 -16.62 18.04
C GLU A 275 4.18 -17.43 19.34
N ALA A 276 5.05 -18.43 19.52
CA ALA A 276 5.08 -19.24 20.73
C ALA A 276 5.38 -18.42 22.00
N ARG A 277 6.18 -17.35 21.91
CA ARG A 277 6.46 -16.45 23.04
C ARG A 277 5.27 -15.57 23.39
N ILE A 278 4.54 -15.11 22.37
CA ILE A 278 3.29 -14.36 22.53
C ILE A 278 2.27 -15.23 23.28
N ASP A 279 2.08 -16.48 22.83
CA ASP A 279 1.16 -17.43 23.46
C ASP A 279 1.58 -17.82 24.89
N GLN A 280 2.87 -17.83 25.18
CA GLN A 280 3.41 -18.12 26.52
C GLN A 280 3.32 -16.94 27.48
N ASN A 281 3.08 -15.71 26.98
CA ASN A 281 2.94 -14.53 27.83
C ASN A 281 1.61 -14.61 28.61
N PRO A 282 1.62 -14.65 29.95
CA PRO A 282 0.41 -14.84 30.75
C PRO A 282 -0.63 -13.71 30.58
N THR A 283 -0.18 -12.46 30.43
CA THR A 283 -1.07 -11.31 30.28
C THR A 283 -1.76 -11.33 28.92
N ILE A 284 -0.98 -11.61 27.86
CA ILE A 284 -1.52 -11.67 26.49
C ILE A 284 -2.47 -12.87 26.36
N SER A 285 -2.01 -14.07 26.71
CA SER A 285 -2.82 -15.30 26.60
C SER A 285 -4.12 -15.23 27.38
N GLN A 286 -4.11 -14.63 28.59
CA GLN A 286 -5.33 -14.38 29.36
C GLN A 286 -6.29 -13.46 28.59
N GLN A 287 -5.81 -12.34 28.07
CA GLN A 287 -6.63 -11.38 27.36
C GLN A 287 -7.21 -11.95 26.07
N LEU A 288 -6.42 -12.65 25.25
CA LEU A 288 -6.88 -13.30 24.03
C LEU A 288 -7.95 -14.36 24.33
N THR A 289 -7.78 -15.14 25.40
CA THR A 289 -8.78 -16.12 25.85
C THR A 289 -10.08 -15.45 26.28
N LEU A 290 -10.02 -14.28 26.93
CA LEU A 290 -11.20 -13.52 27.33
C LEU A 290 -11.95 -12.92 26.13
N TRP A 291 -11.23 -12.47 25.10
CA TRP A 291 -11.84 -11.96 23.87
C TRP A 291 -12.36 -13.05 22.94
N SER A 292 -11.79 -14.25 23.02
CA SER A 292 -12.22 -15.42 22.25
C SER A 292 -13.32 -16.21 22.98
N GLN A 293 -14.29 -15.52 23.58
CA GLN A 293 -15.48 -16.09 24.23
C GLN A 293 -16.73 -15.94 23.35
N GLU A 294 -17.82 -16.64 23.70
CA GLU A 294 -19.09 -16.61 22.97
C GLU A 294 -19.52 -15.17 22.63
N GLY A 295 -19.66 -14.88 21.33
CA GLY A 295 -20.08 -13.59 20.79
C GLY A 295 -18.98 -12.73 20.16
N SER A 296 -17.70 -13.03 20.37
CA SER A 296 -16.58 -12.35 19.69
C SER A 296 -15.47 -13.30 19.28
N ASN A 297 -14.84 -13.02 18.15
CA ASN A 297 -13.68 -13.75 17.66
C ASN A 297 -12.46 -12.81 17.57
N VAL A 298 -11.31 -13.34 18.01
CA VAL A 298 -10.01 -12.68 17.90
C VAL A 298 -9.40 -13.05 16.57
N ILE A 299 -8.96 -12.05 15.82
CA ILE A 299 -8.20 -12.24 14.58
C ILE A 299 -6.79 -11.72 14.85
N ARG A 300 -5.83 -12.62 14.76
CA ARG A 300 -4.39 -12.31 14.79
C ARG A 300 -3.98 -11.98 13.37
N GLY A 301 -3.43 -10.78 13.14
CA GLY A 301 -2.90 -10.41 11.84
C GLY A 301 -1.54 -11.05 11.57
N ASP A 302 -0.96 -10.73 10.42
CA ASP A 302 0.37 -11.22 10.07
C ASP A 302 1.45 -10.67 11.00
N LEU A 303 2.40 -11.54 11.37
CA LEU A 303 3.56 -11.15 12.14
C LEU A 303 4.60 -10.50 11.22
N LEU A 304 4.76 -9.18 11.34
CA LEU A 304 5.73 -8.41 10.58
C LEU A 304 7.10 -8.51 11.25
N VAL A 305 8.09 -9.03 10.52
CA VAL A 305 9.51 -9.00 10.91
C VAL A 305 10.16 -7.77 10.31
N ILE A 306 10.52 -6.79 11.15
CA ILE A 306 11.02 -5.49 10.72
C ILE A 306 12.50 -5.35 11.12
N PRO A 307 13.45 -5.43 10.17
CA PRO A 307 14.86 -5.19 10.45
C PRO A 307 15.11 -3.71 10.70
N ILE A 308 15.70 -3.38 11.85
CA ILE A 308 16.11 -2.01 12.21
C ILE A 308 17.57 -2.04 12.61
N ASN A 309 18.44 -1.44 11.76
CA ASN A 309 19.89 -1.48 11.91
C ASN A 309 20.42 -2.92 12.06
N THR A 310 20.82 -3.30 13.28
CA THR A 310 21.36 -4.63 13.63
C THR A 310 20.38 -5.48 14.45
N SER A 311 19.17 -4.99 14.66
CA SER A 311 18.14 -5.61 15.49
C SER A 311 16.89 -5.90 14.67
N LEU A 312 15.97 -6.69 15.25
CA LEU A 312 14.69 -7.01 14.65
C LEU A 312 13.57 -6.64 15.62
N LEU A 313 12.59 -5.95 15.08
CA LEU A 313 11.34 -5.65 15.74
C LEU A 313 10.27 -6.54 15.13
N TYR A 314 9.45 -7.17 15.96
CA TYR A 314 8.31 -7.98 15.51
C TYR A 314 7.04 -7.27 15.90
N VAL A 315 6.11 -7.12 14.97
CA VAL A 315 4.85 -6.40 15.18
C VAL A 315 3.70 -7.26 14.69
N GLU A 316 2.70 -7.46 15.53
CA GLU A 316 1.50 -8.24 15.20
C GLU A 316 0.24 -7.47 15.62
N PRO A 317 -0.64 -7.09 14.68
CA PRO A 317 -1.90 -6.43 15.01
C PRO A 317 -2.97 -7.46 15.44
N ILE A 318 -3.75 -7.10 16.45
CA ILE A 318 -4.87 -7.91 16.96
C ILE A 318 -6.18 -7.20 16.68
N TYR A 319 -7.07 -7.87 15.95
CA TYR A 319 -8.40 -7.38 15.63
C TYR A 319 -9.47 -8.16 16.38
N LEU A 320 -10.58 -7.50 16.69
CA LEU A 320 -11.79 -8.15 17.19
C LEU A 320 -12.93 -8.02 16.18
N ARG A 321 -13.69 -9.10 16.04
CA ARG A 321 -14.89 -9.17 15.20
C ARG A 321 -16.04 -9.82 15.97
N ALA A 322 -17.25 -9.32 15.83
CA ALA A 322 -18.44 -9.94 16.39
C ALA A 322 -18.82 -11.22 15.60
N GLU A 323 -19.44 -12.21 16.25
CA GLU A 323 -19.92 -13.42 15.54
C GLU A 323 -20.98 -13.13 14.48
N GLN A 324 -21.80 -12.09 14.69
CA GLN A 324 -22.81 -11.63 13.75
C GLN A 324 -22.57 -10.15 13.42
N GLY A 325 -22.00 -9.87 12.26
CA GLY A 325 -21.74 -8.50 11.78
C GLY A 325 -20.25 -8.26 11.53
N GLU A 326 -19.95 -7.83 10.30
CA GLU A 326 -18.64 -8.05 9.68
C GLU A 326 -17.87 -6.76 9.46
N LEU A 327 -17.14 -6.30 10.48
CA LEU A 327 -15.94 -5.46 10.29
C LEU A 327 -14.98 -5.73 11.45
N PRO A 328 -13.80 -6.34 11.19
CA PRO A 328 -12.73 -6.41 12.19
C PRO A 328 -12.29 -5.01 12.62
N GLU A 329 -12.12 -4.79 13.92
CA GLU A 329 -11.59 -3.55 14.48
C GLU A 329 -10.24 -3.82 15.14
N LEU A 330 -9.22 -3.02 14.82
CA LEU A 330 -7.92 -3.09 15.49
C LEU A 330 -8.11 -2.76 16.97
N ARG A 331 -7.69 -3.65 17.85
CA ARG A 331 -7.81 -3.47 19.31
C ARG A 331 -6.48 -3.36 20.02
N ARG A 332 -5.47 -4.10 19.57
CA ARG A 332 -4.14 -4.08 20.18
C ARG A 332 -3.06 -4.24 19.12
N VAL A 333 -1.86 -3.84 19.49
CA VAL A 333 -0.63 -4.14 18.78
C VAL A 333 0.30 -4.87 19.73
N ILE A 334 0.73 -6.05 19.34
CA ILE A 334 1.77 -6.80 20.03
C ILE A 334 3.10 -6.41 19.42
N VAL A 335 4.07 -6.08 20.26
CA VAL A 335 5.44 -5.81 19.83
C VAL A 335 6.36 -6.72 20.61
N ALA A 336 7.27 -7.38 19.88
CA ALA A 336 8.36 -8.13 20.47
C ALA A 336 9.71 -7.57 20.02
N TYR A 337 10.61 -7.43 20.99
CA TYR A 337 11.98 -7.01 20.79
C TYR A 337 12.88 -7.75 21.77
N ASP A 338 13.87 -8.47 21.25
CA ASP A 338 14.78 -9.30 22.04
C ASP A 338 14.03 -10.31 22.95
N GLU A 339 14.07 -10.15 24.26
CA GLU A 339 13.36 -11.00 25.22
C GLU A 339 11.99 -10.44 25.65
N GLN A 340 11.67 -9.21 25.27
CA GLN A 340 10.45 -8.52 25.70
C GLN A 340 9.32 -8.72 24.69
N VAL A 341 8.12 -8.97 25.21
CA VAL A 341 6.87 -9.07 24.45
C VAL A 341 5.81 -8.26 25.19
N VAL A 342 5.25 -7.25 24.54
CA VAL A 342 4.25 -6.33 25.11
C VAL A 342 3.04 -6.23 24.20
N MET A 343 1.89 -5.85 24.75
CA MET A 343 0.65 -5.70 23.99
C MET A 343 -0.09 -4.46 24.50
N GLU A 344 -0.20 -3.44 23.65
CA GLU A 344 -0.81 -2.15 23.98
C GLU A 344 -1.86 -1.73 22.95
N GLU A 345 -2.56 -0.62 23.15
CA GLU A 345 -3.65 -0.19 22.25
C GLU A 345 -3.12 0.31 20.92
N THR A 346 -1.92 0.91 20.94
CA THR A 346 -1.25 1.46 19.75
C THR A 346 0.18 0.95 19.63
N LEU A 347 0.73 1.04 18.41
CA LEU A 347 2.14 0.75 18.17
C LEU A 347 3.04 1.67 19.00
N ASP A 348 2.72 2.96 19.09
CA ASP A 348 3.52 3.94 19.82
C ASP A 348 3.61 3.62 21.31
N GLU A 349 2.49 3.24 21.94
CA GLU A 349 2.46 2.79 23.33
C GLU A 349 3.29 1.53 23.53
N ALA A 350 3.14 0.52 22.65
CA ALA A 350 3.90 -0.71 22.74
C ALA A 350 5.42 -0.47 22.60
N LEU A 351 5.81 0.40 21.66
CA LEU A 351 7.19 0.82 21.51
C LEU A 351 7.69 1.58 22.75
N ALA A 352 6.88 2.47 23.32
CA ALA A 352 7.25 3.23 24.52
C ALA A 352 7.48 2.32 25.74
N VAL A 353 6.72 1.23 25.87
CA VAL A 353 6.96 0.24 26.93
C VAL A 353 8.28 -0.51 26.72
N ILE A 354 8.65 -0.83 25.48
CA ILE A 354 9.90 -1.54 25.17
C ILE A 354 11.12 -0.64 25.32
N PHE A 355 11.09 0.56 24.74
CA PHE A 355 12.26 1.45 24.62
C PHE A 355 12.28 2.59 25.66
N GLY A 356 11.21 2.75 26.44
CA GLY A 356 11.00 3.87 27.37
C GLY A 356 10.51 5.15 26.66
N ASP A 357 10.35 6.23 27.42
CA ASP A 357 9.94 7.57 26.95
C ASP A 357 10.94 8.25 25.98
N GLY A 358 11.90 7.50 25.43
CA GLY A 358 12.92 7.98 24.49
C GLY A 358 12.51 7.91 23.02
N LEU A 359 11.32 7.39 22.71
CA LEU A 359 10.75 7.56 21.38
C LEU A 359 10.36 9.04 21.25
N PRO A 360 10.75 9.74 20.18
CA PRO A 360 10.08 10.98 19.86
C PRO A 360 8.61 10.59 19.70
N SER A 361 7.76 11.05 20.62
CA SER A 361 6.35 11.13 20.34
C SER A 361 6.29 11.81 18.98
N GLN A 362 5.81 11.11 17.96
CA GLN A 362 5.20 11.80 16.84
C GLN A 362 4.05 12.53 17.51
N GLU A 363 4.31 13.78 17.92
CA GLU A 363 3.27 14.76 18.08
C GLU A 363 2.44 14.58 16.82
N ALA A 364 1.23 14.05 16.98
CA ALA A 364 0.18 14.27 16.01
C ALA A 364 0.35 15.73 15.61
N THR A 365 0.60 16.00 14.33
CA THR A 365 0.58 17.34 13.79
C THR A 365 -0.82 17.89 13.97
N GLU A 366 -1.14 18.31 15.20
CA GLU A 366 -1.93 19.49 15.43
C GLU A 366 -1.13 20.60 14.76
N GLU A 367 -1.72 21.12 13.69
CA GLU A 367 -1.25 22.30 12.97
C GLU A 367 -0.94 23.41 13.98
N THR A 368 0.32 23.48 14.39
CA THR A 368 0.82 24.50 15.29
C THR A 368 1.08 25.73 14.43
N GLN A 369 0.19 26.70 14.62
CA GLN A 369 0.38 28.07 14.20
C GLN A 369 1.80 28.55 14.53
N PRO A 370 2.46 29.29 13.63
CA PRO A 370 3.83 29.72 13.85
C PRO A 370 3.88 30.68 15.03
N THR A 371 4.62 30.31 16.08
CA THR A 371 5.02 31.25 17.13
C THR A 371 6.25 32.02 16.64
N PRO A 372 6.24 33.37 16.61
CA PRO A 372 7.39 34.13 16.13
C PRO A 372 8.49 34.23 17.18
N THR A 373 9.71 33.97 16.74
CA THR A 373 10.95 34.19 17.49
C THR A 373 11.41 35.64 17.29
N ALA A 374 11.09 36.52 18.23
CA ALA A 374 11.83 37.76 18.56
C ALA A 374 11.20 38.34 19.84
N PRO A 375 11.95 39.04 20.72
CA PRO A 375 11.34 39.78 21.81
C PRO A 375 10.57 40.96 21.20
N ILE A 376 9.31 40.75 20.84
CA ILE A 376 8.48 41.83 20.34
C ILE A 376 8.32 42.85 21.49
N ASN A 377 8.62 44.11 21.22
CA ASN A 377 8.50 45.20 22.16
C ASN A 377 7.01 45.36 22.53
N ASN A 378 6.53 44.59 23.53
CA ASN A 378 5.12 44.52 23.94
C ASN A 378 4.50 45.90 24.20
N ARG A 379 5.31 46.91 24.53
CA ARG A 379 4.87 48.30 24.68
C ARG A 379 4.43 48.96 23.37
N LEU A 380 5.13 48.71 22.26
CA LEU A 380 4.78 49.28 20.96
C LEU A 380 3.51 48.63 20.39
N ILE A 381 3.34 47.31 20.57
CA ILE A 381 2.08 46.62 20.24
C ILE A 381 0.91 47.18 21.05
N GLN A 382 1.07 47.33 22.36
CA GLN A 382 0.01 47.87 23.21
C GLN A 382 -0.34 49.31 22.80
N SER A 383 0.67 50.13 22.50
CA SER A 383 0.47 51.51 22.06
C SER A 383 -0.23 51.59 20.70
N ALA A 384 0.07 50.69 19.76
CA ALA A 384 -0.62 50.61 18.47
C ALA A 384 -2.10 50.25 18.65
N LEU A 385 -2.41 49.27 19.51
CA LEU A 385 -3.78 48.86 19.80
C LEU A 385 -4.60 49.98 20.47
N ASP A 386 -4.02 50.67 21.46
CA ASP A 386 -4.69 51.78 22.14
C ASP A 386 -4.93 52.96 21.20
N THR A 387 -3.97 53.27 20.31
CA THR A 387 -4.08 54.35 19.32
C THR A 387 -5.14 54.02 18.27
N TYR A 388 -5.20 52.76 17.82
CA TYR A 388 -6.24 52.29 16.90
C TYR A 388 -7.64 52.36 17.52
N GLN A 389 -7.81 51.98 18.78
CA GLN A 389 -9.10 52.06 19.46
C GLN A 389 -9.57 53.50 19.62
N GLN A 390 -8.67 54.41 20.02
CA GLN A 390 -8.97 55.84 20.10
C GLN A 390 -9.34 56.41 18.73
N ALA A 391 -8.67 55.99 17.65
CA ALA A 391 -9.03 56.40 16.29
C ALA A 391 -10.46 55.93 15.93
N GLN A 392 -10.82 54.69 16.26
CA GLN A 392 -12.18 54.18 16.01
C GLN A 392 -13.24 54.94 16.82
N GLU A 393 -12.95 55.32 18.07
CA GLU A 393 -13.84 56.16 18.87
C GLU A 393 -13.98 57.57 18.28
N ALA A 394 -12.89 58.20 17.84
CA ALA A 394 -12.91 59.50 17.17
C ALA A 394 -13.72 59.46 15.86
N LEU A 395 -13.61 58.37 15.11
CA LEU A 395 -14.40 58.11 13.89
C LEU A 395 -15.89 57.97 14.21
N GLN A 396 -16.25 57.19 15.24
CA GLN A 396 -17.64 57.02 15.67
C GLN A 396 -18.26 58.33 16.17
N ASN A 397 -17.46 59.17 16.83
CA ASN A 397 -17.87 60.48 17.31
C ASN A 397 -17.84 61.57 16.23
N GLY A 398 -17.43 61.23 14.99
CA GLY A 398 -17.38 62.15 13.85
C GLY A 398 -16.28 63.21 13.92
N ASN A 399 -15.27 63.02 14.78
CA ASN A 399 -14.13 63.92 14.92
C ASN A 399 -13.01 63.55 13.93
N TRP A 400 -13.18 63.99 12.68
CA TRP A 400 -12.28 63.65 11.57
C TRP A 400 -10.84 64.18 11.72
N SER A 401 -10.64 65.28 12.44
CA SER A 401 -9.29 65.82 12.68
C SER A 401 -8.51 64.95 13.66
N GLU A 402 -9.14 64.56 14.77
CA GLU A 402 -8.52 63.66 15.77
C GLU A 402 -8.31 62.26 15.20
N TYR A 403 -9.24 61.77 14.37
CA TYR A 403 -9.05 60.51 13.63
C TYR A 403 -7.82 60.56 12.71
N GLY A 404 -7.62 61.66 11.98
CA GLY A 404 -6.44 61.83 11.11
C GLY A 404 -5.13 61.77 11.91
N GLU A 405 -5.03 62.54 12.99
CA GLU A 405 -3.84 62.57 13.84
C GLU A 405 -3.52 61.21 14.47
N LEU A 406 -4.54 60.49 14.94
CA LEU A 406 -4.38 59.15 15.53
C LEU A 406 -4.02 58.10 14.47
N THR A 407 -4.48 58.27 13.23
CA THR A 407 -4.11 57.37 12.12
C THR A 407 -2.65 57.58 11.72
N ASP A 408 -2.17 58.82 11.67
CA ASP A 408 -0.76 59.14 11.39
C ASP A 408 0.15 58.61 12.52
N GLN A 409 -0.26 58.76 13.78
CA GLN A 409 0.48 58.20 14.93
C GLN A 409 0.52 56.67 14.91
N LEU A 410 -0.57 56.01 14.50
CA LEU A 410 -0.60 54.57 14.35
C LEU A 410 0.36 54.10 13.26
N GLU A 411 0.43 54.81 12.13
CA GLU A 411 1.38 54.51 11.05
C GLU A 411 2.83 54.63 11.52
N GLU A 412 3.18 55.66 12.29
CA GLU A 412 4.52 55.80 12.88
C GLU A 412 4.89 54.63 13.81
N ILE A 413 3.96 54.19 14.66
CA ILE A 413 4.18 53.06 15.58
C ILE A 413 4.37 51.75 14.79
N LEU A 414 3.59 51.55 13.73
CA LEU A 414 3.70 50.35 12.87
C LEU A 414 5.02 50.34 12.08
N LEU A 415 5.51 51.50 11.63
CA LEU A 415 6.82 51.62 10.99
C LEU A 415 7.96 51.32 11.97
N GLN A 416 7.85 51.73 13.24
CA GLN A 416 8.82 51.38 14.28
C GLN A 416 8.81 49.87 14.59
N LEU A 417 7.63 49.24 14.65
CA LEU A 417 7.49 47.79 14.81
C LEU A 417 8.13 47.01 13.65
N ASN A 418 8.03 47.51 12.43
CA ASN A 418 8.64 46.87 11.26
C ASN A 418 10.17 47.07 11.22
N GLY A 419 10.67 48.24 11.63
CA GLY A 419 12.09 48.58 11.63
C GLY A 419 12.94 47.99 12.76
N GLU A 420 12.33 47.43 13.81
CA GLU A 420 13.05 46.70 14.88
C GLU A 420 13.27 45.20 14.57
N THR A 421 12.85 44.72 13.39
CA THR A 421 12.88 43.30 13.00
C THR A 421 14.02 42.89 12.04
N GLU A 422 15.03 43.73 11.84
CA GLU A 422 16.28 43.39 11.09
C GLU A 422 17.47 43.06 12.00
#